data_AF-A0A0C2ZL97-F1
#
_entry.id   AF-A0A0C2ZL97-F1
#
_cell.length_a   1.000
_cell.length_b   1.000
_cell.length_c   1.000
_cell.angle_alpha   90.00
_cell.angle_beta   90.00
_cell.angle_gamma   90.00
#
_symmetry.space_group_name_H-M   'P 1'
#
loop_
_entity.id
_entity.type
_entity.pdbx_description
1 polymer ?
#
loop_
_entity_poly.entity_id
_entity_poly.type
_entity_poly.pdbx_seq_one_letter_code
_entity_poly.pdbx_strand_id
1 'polypeptide(L)'
;MVSQFQVRSWVQCNLICLATPTNKFGNDLPPGMEPTPRDVPDKDDWYPFASCIEFETVEFLFKENQMPQSHVDRLMRLWTASMLHHNDRAPYSGHADLHQVIDAIPHGDVPWQSIQVHYSGNLPEPVAPSLMTKGYDIWFHDPNTVVKNLLSNPDFHGHFDYTLYREFELTGQCRWENFMSSNWAWCHAVHSS
;
A
#
# COMPACT_ATOMS: atom_id res chain seq x y z
N MET A 1 11.97 5.77 27.75
CA MET A 1 11.82 4.75 28.80
C MET A 1 11.31 3.51 28.11
N VAL A 2 12.12 2.46 28.09
CA VAL A 2 11.96 1.26 27.25
C VAL A 2 10.77 0.45 27.74
N SER A 3 9.75 0.26 26.89
CA SER A 3 8.64 -0.66 27.18
C SER A 3 8.74 -1.89 26.29
N GLN A 4 9.50 -2.84 26.82
CA GLN A 4 9.25 -4.28 26.85
C GLN A 4 8.59 -4.93 25.63
N PHE A 5 9.45 -5.62 24.86
CA PHE A 5 9.12 -6.87 24.19
C PHE A 5 8.35 -7.78 25.16
N GLN A 6 7.11 -8.07 24.82
CA GLN A 6 6.33 -9.09 25.52
C GLN A 6 6.99 -10.45 25.24
N VAL A 7 7.49 -11.05 26.30
CA VAL A 7 8.15 -12.36 26.32
C VAL A 7 7.20 -13.42 25.73
N ARG A 8 7.40 -13.83 24.47
CA ARG A 8 6.90 -15.12 23.96
C ARG A 8 7.82 -16.20 24.53
N SER A 9 7.60 -16.60 25.78
CA SER A 9 8.38 -17.67 26.41
C SER A 9 8.05 -18.99 25.73
N TRP A 10 9.09 -19.68 25.25
CA TRP A 10 9.08 -21.06 24.73
C TRP A 10 8.59 -21.25 23.29
N VAL A 11 9.22 -20.56 22.34
CA VAL A 11 9.16 -20.89 20.91
C VAL A 11 10.59 -20.95 20.38
N GLN A 12 10.96 -22.07 19.76
CA GLN A 12 12.26 -22.20 19.10
C GLN A 12 12.21 -21.46 17.75
N CYS A 13 12.73 -20.23 17.75
CA CYS A 13 12.80 -19.38 16.57
C CYS A 13 14.16 -19.55 15.89
N ASN A 14 14.23 -20.29 14.79
CA ASN A 14 15.46 -20.40 13.99
C ASN A 14 15.48 -19.27 12.93
N LEU A 15 16.12 -18.15 13.25
CA LEU A 15 16.40 -17.10 12.26
C LEU A 15 17.57 -17.54 11.38
N ILE A 16 17.35 -17.69 10.06
CA ILE A 16 18.40 -18.02 9.09
C ILE A 16 18.93 -16.80 8.33
N CYS A 17 18.13 -15.73 8.20
CA CYS A 17 18.53 -14.51 7.50
C CYS A 17 18.24 -13.30 8.36
N LEU A 18 19.26 -12.62 8.87
CA LEU A 18 19.07 -11.32 9.51
C LEU A 18 18.73 -10.29 8.42
N ALA A 19 17.62 -9.57 8.57
CA ALA A 19 17.31 -8.45 7.68
C ALA A 19 18.39 -7.37 7.83
N THR A 20 19.15 -7.14 6.77
CA THR A 20 20.21 -6.11 6.74
C THR A 20 19.62 -4.82 6.18
N PRO A 21 19.85 -3.66 6.83
CA PRO A 21 19.47 -2.38 6.25
C PRO A 21 20.06 -2.20 4.85
N THR A 22 19.26 -1.73 3.90
CA THR A 22 19.72 -1.47 2.52
C THR A 22 19.65 0.01 2.18
N ASN A 23 20.47 0.44 1.22
CA ASN A 23 20.36 1.77 0.65
C ASN A 23 19.21 1.85 -0.38
N LYS A 24 18.95 3.05 -0.93
CA LYS A 24 17.88 3.28 -1.92
C LYS A 24 17.97 2.44 -3.21
N PHE A 25 19.11 1.79 -3.45
CA PHE A 25 19.33 0.92 -4.60
C PHE A 25 19.19 -0.57 -4.25
N GLY A 26 18.85 -0.89 -2.99
CA GLY A 26 18.70 -2.27 -2.51
C GLY A 26 20.03 -2.97 -2.18
N ASN A 27 21.13 -2.22 -2.06
CA ASN A 27 22.41 -2.79 -1.63
C ASN A 27 22.54 -2.72 -0.11
N ASP A 28 23.09 -3.77 0.50
CA ASP A 28 23.32 -3.84 1.94
C ASP A 28 24.21 -2.70 2.44
N LEU A 29 23.84 -2.14 3.59
CA LEU A 29 24.64 -1.17 4.31
C LEU A 29 25.71 -1.89 5.15
N PRO A 30 26.89 -1.27 5.33
CA PRO A 30 27.91 -1.78 6.24
C PRO A 30 27.36 -2.01 7.65
N PRO A 31 27.87 -3.00 8.40
CA PRO A 31 27.42 -3.27 9.76
C PRO A 31 27.48 -2.02 10.65
N GLY A 32 26.35 -1.65 11.25
CA GLY A 32 26.23 -0.51 12.15
C GLY A 32 25.99 0.85 11.47
N MET A 33 25.90 0.90 10.15
CA MET A 33 25.50 2.12 9.43
C MET A 33 23.98 2.27 9.45
N GLU A 34 23.48 3.41 9.91
CA GLU A 34 22.05 3.71 9.85
C GLU A 34 21.59 3.86 8.39
N PRO A 35 20.33 3.48 8.06
CA PRO A 35 19.72 3.80 6.79
C PRO A 35 19.89 5.29 6.48
N THR A 36 20.11 5.61 5.20
CA THR A 36 20.17 7.00 4.77
C THR A 36 18.90 7.73 5.24
N PRO A 37 19.02 8.89 5.91
CA PRO A 37 17.86 9.66 6.32
C PRO A 37 16.95 9.87 5.12
N ARG A 38 15.68 9.49 5.27
CA ARG A 38 14.67 9.65 4.21
C ARG A 38 14.29 11.13 4.15
N ASP A 39 14.05 11.63 2.95
CA ASP A 39 13.47 12.96 2.77
C ASP A 39 12.08 12.94 3.42
N VAL A 40 11.94 13.66 4.53
CA VAL A 40 10.65 13.86 5.18
C VAL A 40 10.04 15.08 4.51
N PRO A 41 8.82 15.00 3.96
CA PRO A 41 8.12 16.17 3.45
C PRO A 41 8.08 17.26 4.53
N ASP A 42 8.23 18.52 4.13
CA ASP A 42 8.06 19.63 5.07
C ASP A 42 6.64 19.56 5.67
N LYS A 43 6.46 20.07 6.88
CA LYS A 43 5.16 20.05 7.57
C LYS A 43 4.07 20.80 6.78
N ASP A 44 4.49 21.74 5.93
CA ASP A 44 3.62 22.51 5.05
C ASP A 44 3.61 21.97 3.59
N ASP A 45 4.22 20.82 3.33
CA ASP A 45 4.19 20.14 2.04
C ASP A 45 2.88 19.37 1.88
N TRP A 46 1.85 20.07 1.39
CA TRP A 46 0.54 19.50 1.09
C TRP A 46 0.47 18.88 -0.30
N TYR A 47 1.58 18.76 -1.04
CA TYR A 47 1.55 18.29 -2.44
C TYR A 47 0.79 16.95 -2.59
N PRO A 48 -0.12 16.81 -3.57
CA PRO A 48 -0.41 17.72 -4.69
C PRO A 48 -1.43 18.84 -4.36
N PHE A 49 -1.93 18.91 -3.14
CA PHE A 49 -2.87 19.94 -2.69
C PHE A 49 -2.13 21.27 -2.45
N ALA A 50 -2.78 22.38 -2.77
CA ALA A 50 -2.22 23.70 -2.52
C ALA A 50 -2.34 24.13 -1.05
N SER A 51 -3.18 23.45 -0.25
CA SER A 51 -3.38 23.75 1.17
C SER A 51 -4.05 22.60 1.93
N CYS A 52 -3.97 22.67 3.27
CA CYS A 52 -4.75 21.82 4.18
C CYS A 52 -6.26 21.87 3.88
N ILE A 53 -6.80 23.04 3.50
CA ILE A 53 -8.22 23.21 3.19
C ILE A 53 -8.60 22.41 1.93
N GLU A 54 -7.74 22.41 0.90
CA GLU A 54 -7.95 21.59 -0.29
C GLU A 54 -7.96 20.10 0.10
N PHE A 55 -6.95 19.64 0.85
CA PHE A 55 -6.88 18.25 1.31
C PHE A 55 -8.13 17.81 2.08
N GLU A 56 -8.54 18.56 3.11
CA GLU A 56 -9.72 18.25 3.92
C GLU A 56 -11.01 18.28 3.09
N THR A 57 -11.09 19.19 2.12
CA THR A 57 -12.24 19.28 1.21
C THR A 57 -12.32 18.04 0.32
N VAL A 58 -11.20 17.59 -0.27
CA VAL A 58 -11.17 16.33 -1.03
C VAL A 58 -11.52 15.14 -0.16
N GLU A 59 -10.95 15.04 1.04
CA GLU A 59 -11.23 13.93 1.95
C GLU A 59 -12.74 13.83 2.25
N PHE A 60 -13.35 14.95 2.63
CA PHE A 60 -14.77 14.99 2.93
C PHE A 60 -15.64 14.67 1.70
N LEU A 61 -15.37 15.31 0.55
CA LEU A 61 -16.24 15.19 -0.63
C LEU A 61 -16.09 13.84 -1.33
N PHE A 62 -14.87 13.33 -1.46
CA PHE A 62 -14.57 12.13 -2.24
C PHE A 62 -14.62 10.85 -1.40
N LYS A 63 -13.96 10.84 -0.23
CA LYS A 63 -13.80 9.63 0.59
C LYS A 63 -14.97 9.42 1.54
N GLU A 64 -15.39 10.47 2.27
CA GLU A 64 -16.44 10.33 3.29
C GLU A 64 -17.85 10.39 2.69
N ASN A 65 -18.17 11.47 1.98
CA ASN A 65 -19.52 11.70 1.48
C ASN A 65 -19.78 11.05 0.11
N GLN A 66 -18.72 10.74 -0.65
CA GLN A 66 -18.80 10.22 -2.02
C GLN A 66 -19.77 11.06 -2.88
N MET A 67 -19.62 12.38 -2.79
CA MET A 67 -20.58 13.34 -3.32
C MET A 67 -20.73 13.19 -4.84
N PRO A 68 -21.97 13.18 -5.39
CA PRO A 68 -22.16 13.18 -6.84
C PRO A 68 -21.44 14.37 -7.51
N GLN A 69 -20.82 14.13 -8.66
CA GLN A 69 -20.04 15.15 -9.38
C GLN A 69 -20.82 16.46 -9.63
N SER A 70 -22.09 16.35 -10.00
CA SER A 70 -22.97 17.51 -10.19
C SER A 70 -23.21 18.31 -8.91
N HIS A 71 -23.15 17.66 -7.74
CA HIS A 71 -23.26 18.32 -6.44
C HIS A 71 -21.94 18.97 -6.03
N VAL A 72 -20.80 18.35 -6.34
CA VAL A 72 -19.47 18.98 -6.16
C VAL A 72 -19.40 20.27 -6.99
N ASP A 73 -19.79 20.24 -8.26
CA ASP A 73 -19.82 21.44 -9.11
C ASP A 73 -20.71 22.53 -8.53
N ARG A 74 -21.90 22.14 -8.04
CA ARG A 74 -22.83 23.08 -7.42
C ARG A 74 -22.23 23.69 -6.15
N LEU A 75 -21.59 22.89 -5.31
CA LEU A 75 -20.95 23.35 -4.08
C LEU A 75 -19.81 24.34 -4.39
N MET A 76 -18.91 24.00 -5.32
CA MET A 76 -17.81 24.87 -5.71
C MET A 76 -18.29 26.20 -6.31
N ARG A 77 -19.38 26.17 -7.08
CA ARG A 77 -20.02 27.40 -7.59
C ARG A 77 -20.58 28.27 -6.47
N LEU A 78 -21.27 27.68 -5.49
CA LEU A 78 -21.82 28.43 -4.35
C LEU A 78 -20.71 29.02 -3.48
N TRP A 79 -19.67 28.22 -3.21
CA TRP A 79 -18.50 28.66 -2.44
C TRP A 79 -17.79 29.82 -3.15
N THR A 80 -17.50 29.67 -4.44
CA THR A 80 -16.88 30.75 -5.26
C THR A 80 -17.74 32.01 -5.23
N ALA A 81 -19.07 31.88 -5.38
CA ALA A 81 -19.97 33.02 -5.32
C ALA A 81 -19.93 33.74 -3.96
N SER A 82 -19.79 33.01 -2.84
CA SER A 82 -19.66 33.63 -1.51
C SER A 82 -18.32 34.34 -1.29
N MET A 83 -17.26 33.95 -2.01
CA MET A 83 -15.90 34.48 -1.85
C MET A 83 -15.57 35.65 -2.79
N LEU A 84 -16.46 35.97 -3.76
CA LEU A 84 -16.26 37.05 -4.74
C LEU A 84 -15.88 38.40 -4.10
N HIS A 85 -16.47 38.74 -2.95
CA HIS A 85 -16.19 39.99 -2.24
C HIS A 85 -14.77 40.06 -1.63
N HIS A 86 -14.14 38.91 -1.43
CA HIS A 86 -12.80 38.79 -0.87
C HIS A 86 -11.72 38.57 -1.95
N ASN A 87 -12.11 38.58 -3.23
CA ASN A 87 -11.23 38.25 -4.36
C ASN A 87 -10.53 36.89 -4.17
N ASP A 88 -11.25 35.93 -3.58
CA ASP A 88 -10.79 34.58 -3.29
C ASP A 88 -11.66 33.55 -4.03
N ARG A 89 -11.24 32.27 -4.03
CA ARG A 89 -11.88 31.20 -4.81
C ARG A 89 -12.20 29.98 -3.95
N ALA A 90 -13.08 29.12 -4.47
CA ALA A 90 -13.28 27.80 -3.88
C ALA A 90 -12.01 26.94 -4.00
N PRO A 91 -11.83 25.92 -3.14
CA PRO A 91 -10.68 25.02 -3.18
C PRO A 91 -10.49 24.34 -4.55
N TYR A 92 -11.60 24.06 -5.24
CA TYR A 92 -11.61 23.49 -6.59
C TYR A 92 -12.52 24.29 -7.50
N SER A 93 -12.21 24.32 -8.80
CA SER A 93 -13.08 24.91 -9.81
C SER A 93 -14.32 24.05 -10.11
N GLY A 94 -14.27 22.75 -9.78
CA GLY A 94 -15.35 21.78 -9.94
C GLY A 94 -14.87 20.36 -9.71
N HIS A 95 -15.68 19.37 -10.06
CA HIS A 95 -15.34 17.95 -9.86
C HIS A 95 -14.13 17.51 -10.70
N ALA A 96 -13.97 18.01 -11.93
CA ALA A 96 -12.88 17.60 -12.82
C ALA A 96 -11.50 18.00 -12.26
N ASP A 97 -11.40 19.21 -11.71
CA ASP A 97 -10.21 19.74 -11.04
C ASP A 97 -9.91 18.97 -9.75
N LEU A 98 -10.97 18.70 -8.95
CA LEU A 98 -10.87 17.84 -7.78
C LEU A 98 -10.30 16.44 -8.14
N HIS A 99 -10.81 15.80 -9.19
CA HIS A 99 -10.32 14.50 -9.65
C HIS A 99 -8.89 14.58 -10.18
N GLN A 100 -8.54 15.64 -10.90
CA GLN A 100 -7.18 15.85 -11.39
C GLN A 100 -6.17 15.93 -10.24
N VAL A 101 -6.51 16.60 -9.14
CA VAL A 101 -5.65 16.66 -7.95
C VAL A 101 -5.53 15.29 -7.27
N ILE A 102 -6.63 14.52 -7.19
CA ILE A 102 -6.59 13.15 -6.67
C ILE A 102 -5.69 12.26 -7.53
N ASP A 103 -5.83 12.33 -8.85
CA ASP A 103 -5.02 11.56 -9.80
C ASP A 103 -3.55 11.98 -9.80
N ALA A 104 -3.23 13.18 -9.29
CA ALA A 104 -1.86 13.68 -9.16
C ALA A 104 -1.16 13.26 -7.85
N ILE A 105 -1.84 12.58 -6.93
CA ILE A 105 -1.25 12.15 -5.65
C ILE A 105 -0.10 11.18 -5.95
N PRO A 106 1.15 11.54 -5.61
CA PRO A 106 2.32 10.72 -5.94
C PRO A 106 2.45 9.51 -5.01
N HIS A 107 1.82 9.58 -3.84
CA HIS A 107 1.96 8.59 -2.79
C HIS A 107 1.00 7.42 -3.02
N GLY A 108 1.58 6.24 -3.24
CA GLY A 108 0.81 5.00 -3.29
C GLY A 108 0.21 4.65 -4.65
N ASP A 109 0.46 5.44 -5.69
CA ASP A 109 -0.02 5.13 -7.05
C ASP A 109 0.80 4.01 -7.67
N VAL A 110 0.53 2.79 -7.24
CA VAL A 110 0.81 1.62 -8.07
C VAL A 110 -0.36 1.54 -9.03
N PRO A 111 -0.18 1.82 -10.33
CA PRO A 111 -1.31 1.82 -11.26
C PRO A 111 -1.99 0.45 -11.26
N TRP A 112 -3.32 0.46 -11.39
CA TRP A 112 -4.07 -0.77 -11.61
C TRP A 112 -3.61 -1.42 -12.92
N GLN A 113 -3.29 -2.70 -12.84
CA GLN A 113 -3.03 -3.54 -14.00
C GLN A 113 -4.16 -4.54 -14.12
N SER A 114 -4.44 -4.95 -15.36
CA SER A 114 -5.36 -6.05 -15.62
C SER A 114 -4.70 -7.13 -16.47
N ILE A 115 -5.01 -8.37 -16.12
CA ILE A 115 -4.76 -9.52 -16.99
C ILE A 115 -6.08 -10.24 -17.24
N GLN A 116 -6.29 -10.66 -18.47
CA GLN A 116 -7.42 -11.50 -18.79
C GLN A 116 -7.01 -12.96 -18.64
N VAL A 117 -7.70 -13.68 -17.74
CA VAL A 117 -7.49 -15.11 -17.54
C VAL A 117 -8.64 -15.90 -18.14
N HIS A 118 -8.30 -17.07 -18.69
CA HIS A 118 -9.27 -18.05 -19.15
C HIS A 118 -8.90 -19.41 -18.58
N TYR A 119 -9.89 -20.27 -18.42
CA TYR A 119 -9.63 -21.65 -18.03
C TYR A 119 -8.85 -22.37 -19.15
N SER A 120 -7.69 -22.93 -18.82
CA SER A 120 -6.78 -23.58 -19.78
C SER A 120 -6.83 -25.10 -19.75
N GLY A 121 -7.70 -25.69 -18.92
CA GLY A 121 -7.82 -27.15 -18.78
C GLY A 121 -8.81 -27.77 -19.78
N ASN A 122 -8.97 -29.09 -19.72
CA ASN A 122 -9.96 -29.80 -20.52
C ASN A 122 -11.38 -29.47 -20.06
N LEU A 123 -12.25 -29.17 -21.02
CA LEU A 123 -13.66 -28.94 -20.75
C LEU A 123 -14.38 -30.28 -20.52
N PRO A 124 -15.23 -30.39 -19.48
CA PRO A 124 -16.02 -31.60 -19.26
C PRO A 124 -17.11 -31.75 -20.35
N GLU A 125 -17.28 -32.96 -20.86
CA GLU A 125 -18.40 -33.33 -21.76
C GLU A 125 -19.64 -33.74 -20.94
N PRO A 126 -20.88 -33.55 -21.44
CA PRO A 126 -21.26 -32.97 -22.74
C PRO A 126 -21.40 -31.44 -22.72
N VAL A 127 -21.41 -30.80 -21.53
CA VAL A 127 -21.56 -29.35 -21.39
C VAL A 127 -20.63 -28.82 -20.31
N ALA A 128 -19.77 -27.89 -20.71
CA ALA A 128 -18.89 -27.19 -19.79
C ALA A 128 -19.62 -26.09 -19.02
N PRO A 129 -19.36 -25.93 -17.70
CA PRO A 129 -19.83 -24.80 -16.92
C PRO A 129 -19.37 -23.45 -17.51
N SER A 130 -20.21 -22.42 -17.39
CA SER A 130 -19.89 -21.08 -17.92
C SER A 130 -18.64 -20.44 -17.31
N LEU A 131 -18.27 -20.83 -16.09
CA LEU A 131 -17.02 -20.40 -15.45
C LEU A 131 -15.77 -20.87 -16.22
N MET A 132 -15.87 -22.01 -16.92
CA MET A 132 -14.75 -22.61 -17.66
C MET A 132 -14.67 -22.12 -19.11
N THR A 133 -15.68 -21.37 -19.59
CA THR A 133 -15.75 -20.89 -20.97
C THR A 133 -15.69 -19.36 -21.09
N LYS A 134 -15.70 -18.63 -19.97
CA LYS A 134 -15.60 -17.18 -19.93
C LYS A 134 -14.19 -16.72 -19.60
N GLY A 135 -13.80 -15.58 -20.16
CA GLY A 135 -12.65 -14.81 -19.73
C GLY A 135 -13.00 -13.93 -18.53
N TYR A 136 -12.07 -13.79 -17.60
CA TYR A 136 -12.19 -12.94 -16.43
C TYR A 136 -11.03 -11.95 -16.40
N ASP A 137 -11.34 -10.68 -16.18
CA ASP A 137 -10.32 -9.67 -15.95
C ASP A 137 -9.96 -9.67 -14.46
N ILE A 138 -8.69 -9.97 -14.17
CA ILE A 138 -8.12 -9.83 -12.83
C ILE A 138 -7.44 -8.48 -12.77
N TRP A 139 -7.93 -7.60 -11.89
CA TRP A 139 -7.33 -6.31 -11.59
C TRP A 139 -6.42 -6.44 -10.37
N PHE A 140 -5.18 -5.99 -10.48
CA PHE A 140 -4.20 -6.06 -9.41
C PHE A 140 -3.20 -4.89 -9.49
N HIS A 141 -2.58 -4.58 -8.36
CA HIS A 141 -1.40 -3.72 -8.31
C HIS A 141 -0.14 -4.59 -8.44
N ASP A 142 0.91 -4.11 -9.09
CA ASP A 142 2.19 -4.83 -9.14
C ASP A 142 2.70 -5.09 -7.71
N PRO A 143 2.75 -6.37 -7.26
CA PRO A 143 3.09 -6.70 -5.89
C PRO A 143 4.48 -6.19 -5.49
N ASN A 144 5.43 -6.17 -6.44
CA ASN A 144 6.78 -5.69 -6.17
C ASN A 144 6.78 -4.18 -5.85
N THR A 145 6.05 -3.39 -6.63
CA THR A 145 5.93 -1.94 -6.39
C THR A 145 5.18 -1.67 -5.09
N VAL A 146 4.11 -2.42 -4.78
CA VAL A 146 3.39 -2.29 -3.51
C VAL A 146 4.31 -2.55 -2.31
N VAL A 147 5.08 -3.65 -2.35
CA VAL A 147 6.01 -4.00 -1.26
C VAL A 147 7.14 -2.98 -1.15
N LYS A 148 7.67 -2.47 -2.27
CA LYS A 148 8.67 -1.38 -2.25
C LYS A 148 8.12 -0.11 -1.60
N ASN A 149 6.89 0.29 -1.93
CA ASN A 149 6.24 1.45 -1.34
C ASN A 149 6.03 1.26 0.18
N LEU A 150 5.57 0.07 0.59
CA LEU A 150 5.41 -0.30 1.99
C LEU A 150 6.74 -0.22 2.77
N LEU A 151 7.82 -0.80 2.21
CA LEU A 151 9.16 -0.78 2.81
C LEU A 151 9.77 0.64 2.87
N SER A 152 9.38 1.51 1.93
CA SER A 152 9.85 2.89 1.82
C SER A 152 9.13 3.84 2.78
N ASN A 153 7.95 3.47 3.28
CA ASN A 153 7.18 4.30 4.20
C ASN A 153 7.59 4.02 5.67
N PRO A 154 8.15 5.02 6.39
CA PRO A 154 8.61 4.85 7.78
C PRO A 154 7.48 4.58 8.77
N ASP A 155 6.25 4.97 8.47
CA ASP A 155 5.09 4.71 9.34
C ASP A 155 4.80 3.22 9.46
N PHE A 156 5.32 2.39 8.54
CA PHE A 156 5.22 0.94 8.61
C PHE A 156 6.45 0.28 9.25
N HIS A 157 7.41 1.04 9.77
CA HIS A 157 8.57 0.48 10.45
C HIS A 157 8.15 -0.33 11.69
N GLY A 158 8.44 -1.62 11.68
CA GLY A 158 8.11 -2.53 12.79
C GLY A 158 6.64 -2.98 12.81
N HIS A 159 5.86 -2.65 11.78
CA HIS A 159 4.49 -3.13 11.62
C HIS A 159 4.39 -4.54 11.01
N PHE A 160 5.50 -5.10 10.53
CA PHE A 160 5.60 -6.46 10.03
C PHE A 160 7.00 -7.03 10.23
N ASP A 161 7.11 -8.36 10.22
CA ASP A 161 8.39 -9.03 10.31
C ASP A 161 9.15 -8.91 8.99
N TYR A 162 10.39 -8.41 9.04
CA TYR A 162 11.30 -8.34 7.87
C TYR A 162 12.12 -9.61 7.69
N THR A 163 12.13 -10.47 8.71
CA THR A 163 13.02 -11.62 8.81
C THR A 163 12.19 -12.90 8.77
N LEU A 164 12.68 -13.89 8.01
CA LEU A 164 12.13 -15.23 8.04
C LEU A 164 12.25 -15.84 9.43
N TYR A 165 11.17 -16.47 9.88
CA TYR A 165 11.16 -17.18 11.13
C TYR A 165 10.32 -18.45 11.02
N ARG A 166 10.55 -19.38 11.94
CA ARG A 166 9.69 -20.55 12.11
C ARG A 166 9.30 -20.62 13.57
N GLU A 167 8.00 -20.66 13.82
CA GLU A 167 7.44 -20.93 15.13
C GLU A 167 6.94 -22.37 15.14
N PHE A 168 7.36 -23.14 16.15
CA PHE A 168 6.92 -24.51 16.35
C PHE A 168 6.25 -24.65 17.71
N GLU A 169 5.15 -25.37 17.75
CA GLU A 169 4.52 -25.81 18.99
C GLU A 169 5.38 -26.88 19.68
N LEU A 170 5.11 -27.14 20.96
CA LEU A 170 5.73 -28.23 21.71
C LEU A 170 5.51 -29.61 21.08
N THR A 171 4.46 -29.75 20.26
CA THR A 171 4.12 -30.95 19.50
C THR A 171 4.96 -31.13 18.23
N GLY A 172 5.79 -30.14 17.88
CA GLY A 172 6.59 -30.10 16.66
C GLY A 172 5.84 -29.60 15.41
N GLN A 173 4.58 -29.18 15.55
CA GLN A 173 3.83 -28.59 14.44
C GLN A 173 4.25 -27.14 14.20
N CYS A 174 4.40 -26.76 12.93
CA CYS A 174 4.75 -25.39 12.57
C CYS A 174 3.50 -24.50 12.62
N ARG A 175 3.64 -23.34 13.26
CA ARG A 175 2.64 -22.30 13.30
C ARG A 175 2.97 -21.24 12.24
N TRP A 176 1.98 -20.94 11.43
CA TRP A 176 2.06 -19.91 10.39
C TRP A 176 1.21 -18.71 10.80
N GLU A 177 1.79 -17.52 10.77
CA GLU A 177 1.14 -16.26 11.17
C GLU A 177 1.17 -15.23 10.03
N ASN A 178 2.30 -15.09 9.33
CA ASN A 178 2.45 -14.16 8.22
C ASN A 178 3.33 -14.74 7.08
N PHE A 179 3.57 -13.93 6.05
CA PHE A 179 4.36 -14.33 4.89
C PHE A 179 5.78 -14.80 5.26
N MET A 180 6.43 -14.12 6.20
CA MET A 180 7.79 -14.47 6.64
C MET A 180 7.84 -15.76 7.47
N SER A 181 6.73 -16.15 8.07
CA SER A 181 6.63 -17.48 8.68
C SER A 181 6.55 -18.59 7.63
N SER A 182 6.10 -18.32 6.39
CA SER A 182 5.65 -19.33 5.41
C SER A 182 6.75 -20.26 4.86
N ASN A 183 6.34 -21.47 4.44
CA ASN A 183 7.26 -22.43 3.83
C ASN A 183 7.80 -21.95 2.47
N TRP A 184 7.01 -21.18 1.72
CA TRP A 184 7.45 -20.61 0.44
C TRP A 184 8.66 -19.69 0.63
N ALA A 185 8.54 -18.74 1.55
CA ALA A 185 9.58 -17.76 1.81
C ALA A 185 10.87 -18.43 2.33
N TRP A 186 10.71 -19.45 3.17
CA TRP A 186 11.82 -20.29 3.65
C TRP A 186 12.51 -21.07 2.52
N CYS A 187 11.75 -21.79 1.70
CA CYS A 187 12.31 -22.57 0.59
C CYS A 187 13.07 -21.68 -0.38
N HIS A 188 12.56 -20.47 -0.66
CA HIS A 188 13.26 -19.51 -1.51
C HIS A 188 14.59 -19.05 -0.91
N ALA A 189 14.66 -18.71 0.37
CA ALA A 189 15.92 -18.28 0.98
C ALA A 189 16.99 -19.38 0.97
N VAL A 190 16.61 -20.62 1.32
CA VAL A 190 17.55 -21.74 1.43
C VAL A 190 18.01 -22.28 0.07
N HIS A 191 17.21 -22.15 -0.99
CA HIS A 191 17.63 -22.54 -2.35
C HIS A 191 18.42 -21.46 -3.10
N SER A 192 18.41 -20.22 -2.62
CA SER A 192 19.13 -19.10 -3.23
C SER A 192 20.53 -18.86 -2.62
N SER A 193 20.95 -19.75 -1.71
CA SER A 193 22.22 -19.70 -0.98
C SER A 193 23.35 -20.44 -1.72
#